data_AF-A0A7Z7BHK4-F1
#
_entry.id   AF-A0A7Z7BHK4-F1
#
_cell.length_a   1.000
_cell.length_b   1.000
_cell.length_c   1.000
_cell.angle_alpha   90.00
_cell.angle_beta   90.00
_cell.angle_gamma   90.00
#
_symmetry.space_group_name_H-M   'P 1'
#
loop_
_entity.id
_entity.type
_entity.pdbx_description
1 polymer ?
#
loop_
_entity_poly.entity_id
_entity_poly.type
_entity_poly.pdbx_seq_one_letter_code
_entity_poly.pdbx_strand_id
1 'polypeptide(L)'
;MDQPTNTKELYEGALYSLLRDKLPSEYVHDGKVNTRLLSEATENARFTIYRWFHENKLSPKAISSLLEVSANADRPDEKDRLTKTDLIPFLPIP
;
A
#
# COMPACT_ATOMS: atom_id res chain seq x y z
N MET A 1 -7.97 21.48 17.26
CA MET A 1 -8.65 20.17 17.33
C MET A 1 -8.99 19.82 15.90
N ASP A 2 -8.08 19.16 15.19
CA ASP A 2 -8.33 18.71 13.83
C ASP A 2 -9.31 17.54 13.88
N GLN A 3 -10.38 17.68 13.09
CA GLN A 3 -11.52 16.77 13.02
C GLN A 3 -11.10 15.32 12.73
N PRO A 4 -11.91 14.32 13.12
CA PRO A 4 -11.65 12.93 12.80
C PRO A 4 -11.62 12.79 11.28
N THR A 5 -10.43 12.59 10.72
CA THR A 5 -10.22 12.26 9.32
C THR A 5 -11.11 11.06 9.02
N ASN A 6 -12.06 11.26 8.12
CA ASN A 6 -13.14 10.32 7.88
C ASN A 6 -12.52 8.99 7.46
N THR A 7 -12.60 7.97 8.33
CA THR A 7 -11.95 6.66 8.12
C THR A 7 -12.38 6.02 6.81
N LYS A 8 -13.53 6.46 6.28
CA LYS A 8 -14.09 6.12 4.99
C LYS A 8 -13.19 6.50 3.81
N GLU A 9 -12.57 7.69 3.82
CA GLU A 9 -11.70 8.16 2.72
C GLU A 9 -10.43 7.32 2.59
N LEU A 10 -9.93 6.78 3.72
CA LEU A 10 -8.75 5.91 3.73
C LEU A 10 -8.97 4.60 2.97
N TYR A 11 -10.18 4.05 3.05
CA TYR A 11 -10.53 2.77 2.42
C TYR A 11 -11.04 2.91 0.98
N GLU A 12 -11.30 4.13 0.54
CA GLU A 12 -11.78 4.44 -0.82
C GLU A 12 -10.66 4.98 -1.72
N GLY A 13 -9.47 5.26 -1.18
CA GLY A 13 -8.32 5.75 -1.93
C GLY A 13 -7.83 4.76 -3.00
N ALA A 14 -7.38 5.30 -4.14
CA ALA A 14 -6.90 4.49 -5.27
C ALA A 14 -5.69 3.61 -4.89
N LEU A 15 -4.74 4.15 -4.11
CA LEU A 15 -3.62 3.35 -3.60
C LEU A 15 -4.10 2.23 -2.65
N TYR A 16 -5.03 2.52 -1.74
CA TYR A 16 -5.55 1.50 -0.83
C TYR A 16 -6.20 0.35 -1.60
N SER A 17 -7.05 0.68 -2.58
CA SER A 17 -7.72 -0.31 -3.43
C SER A 17 -6.71 -1.14 -4.23
N LEU A 18 -5.72 -0.49 -4.86
CA LEU A 18 -4.64 -1.19 -5.57
C LEU A 18 -3.90 -2.17 -4.65
N LEU A 19 -3.49 -1.72 -3.46
CA LEU A 19 -2.76 -2.58 -2.53
C LEU A 19 -3.64 -3.71 -2.00
N ARG A 20 -4.91 -3.47 -1.70
CA ARG A 20 -5.85 -4.54 -1.30
C ARG A 20 -5.96 -5.62 -2.37
N ASP A 21 -6.00 -5.23 -3.64
CA ASP A 21 -6.26 -6.16 -4.72
C ASP A 21 -5.00 -6.92 -5.16
N LYS A 22 -3.83 -6.26 -5.12
CA LYS A 22 -2.56 -6.83 -5.61
C LYS A 22 -1.62 -7.35 -4.51
N LEU A 23 -1.74 -6.90 -3.27
CA LEU A 23 -0.85 -7.41 -2.21
C LEU A 23 -1.11 -8.89 -1.93
N PRO A 24 -0.09 -9.63 -1.47
CA PRO A 24 -0.22 -11.00 -0.98
C PRO A 24 -1.30 -11.12 0.11
N SER A 25 -1.99 -12.26 0.17
CA SER A 25 -3.14 -12.45 1.08
C SER A 25 -2.74 -12.34 2.55
N GLU A 26 -1.47 -12.58 2.90
CA GLU A 26 -0.95 -12.32 4.25
C GLU A 26 -1.07 -10.84 4.66
N TYR A 27 -0.98 -9.92 3.69
CA TYR A 27 -1.14 -8.47 3.90
C TYR A 27 -2.58 -8.00 3.72
N VAL A 28 -3.54 -8.90 3.46
CA VAL A 28 -4.96 -8.56 3.28
C VAL A 28 -5.82 -9.45 4.17
N HIS A 29 -6.41 -8.87 5.21
CA HIS A 29 -7.27 -9.56 6.16
C HIS A 29 -8.68 -8.99 6.11
N ASP A 30 -9.69 -9.85 5.94
CA ASP A 30 -11.10 -9.46 5.87
C ASP A 30 -11.36 -8.34 4.83
N GLY A 31 -10.76 -8.49 3.65
CA GLY A 31 -10.86 -7.49 2.57
C GLY A 31 -10.19 -6.15 2.89
N LYS A 32 -9.30 -6.10 3.89
CA LYS A 32 -8.60 -4.88 4.29
C LYS A 32 -7.09 -5.07 4.31
N VAL A 33 -6.35 -4.06 3.85
CA VAL A 33 -4.88 -4.04 3.97
C VAL A 33 -4.47 -4.07 5.45
N ASN A 34 -3.66 -5.06 5.81
CA ASN A 34 -3.05 -5.21 7.12
C ASN A 34 -1.89 -4.22 7.27
N THR A 35 -2.22 -3.01 7.70
CA THR A 35 -1.27 -1.90 7.86
C THR A 35 -0.13 -2.19 8.85
N ARG A 36 -0.33 -3.11 9.80
CA ARG A 36 0.72 -3.53 10.73
C ARG A 36 1.76 -4.38 9.99
N LEU A 37 1.32 -5.45 9.32
CA LEU A 37 2.24 -6.33 8.61
C LEU A 37 2.97 -5.59 7.48
N LEU A 38 2.26 -4.70 6.78
CA LEU A 38 2.86 -3.87 5.74
C LEU A 38 3.90 -2.89 6.31
N SER A 39 3.69 -2.37 7.53
CA SER A 39 4.66 -1.51 8.21
C SER A 39 5.94 -2.26 8.56
N GLU A 40 5.81 -3.50 9.01
CA GLU A 40 6.92 -4.39 9.35
C GLU A 40 7.71 -4.76 8.08
N ALA A 41 7.01 -5.19 7.02
CA ALA A 41 7.65 -5.65 5.78
C ALA A 41 8.29 -4.53 4.94
N THR A 42 7.82 -3.28 5.08
CA THR A 42 8.41 -2.13 4.38
C THR A 42 9.36 -1.32 5.25
N GLU A 43 9.58 -1.72 6.51
CA GLU A 43 10.36 -0.97 7.51
C GLU A 43 9.93 0.50 7.67
N ASN A 44 8.63 0.76 7.55
CA ASN A 44 8.04 2.08 7.73
C ASN A 44 7.24 2.13 9.03
N ALA A 45 7.17 3.31 9.66
CA ALA A 45 6.24 3.50 10.76
C ALA A 45 4.79 3.27 10.27
N ARG A 46 3.94 2.66 11.10
CA ARG A 46 2.53 2.44 10.75
C ARG A 46 1.79 3.74 10.42
N PHE A 47 2.16 4.85 11.06
CA PHE A 47 1.66 6.19 10.70
C PHE A 47 2.00 6.58 9.26
N THR A 48 3.20 6.25 8.78
CA THR A 48 3.62 6.48 7.38
C THR A 48 2.75 5.71 6.41
N ILE A 49 2.36 4.47 6.74
CA ILE A 49 1.45 3.67 5.93
C ILE A 49 0.07 4.34 5.81
N TYR A 50 -0.49 4.82 6.94
CA TYR A 50 -1.75 5.56 6.91
C TYR A 50 -1.64 6.84 6.08
N ARG A 51 -0.51 7.54 6.17
CA ARG A 51 -0.24 8.74 5.37
C ARG A 51 -0.22 8.42 3.87
N TRP A 52 0.33 7.28 3.45
CA TRP A 52 0.30 6.88 2.03
C TRP A 52 -1.14 6.80 1.50
N PHE A 53 -2.04 6.18 2.26
CA PHE A 53 -3.44 6.04 1.86
C PHE A 53 -4.18 7.37 1.88
N HIS A 54 -3.95 8.18 2.91
CA HIS A 54 -4.60 9.48 3.05
C HIS A 54 -4.16 10.46 1.95
N GLU A 55 -2.87 10.53 1.66
CA GLU A 55 -2.32 11.46 0.65
C GLU A 55 -2.32 10.88 -0.76
N ASN A 56 -2.59 9.57 -0.89
CA ASN A 56 -2.48 8.83 -2.14
C ASN A 56 -1.10 8.99 -2.79
N LYS A 57 -0.04 8.97 -1.96
CA LYS A 57 1.34 9.28 -2.33
C LYS A 57 2.34 8.32 -1.71
N LEU A 58 3.35 7.96 -2.50
CA LEU A 58 4.44 7.06 -2.12
C LEU A 58 5.79 7.74 -2.39
N SER A 59 6.73 7.59 -1.45
CA SER A 59 8.13 7.93 -1.74
C SER A 59 8.75 6.88 -2.67
N PRO A 60 9.84 7.21 -3.39
CA PRO A 60 10.56 6.23 -4.18
C PRO A 60 11.00 4.99 -3.37
N LYS A 61 11.41 5.20 -2.11
CA LYS A 61 11.75 4.10 -1.19
C LYS A 61 10.54 3.20 -0.92
N ALA A 62 9.38 3.79 -0.64
CA ALA A 62 8.15 3.04 -0.39
C ALA A 62 7.74 2.19 -1.61
N ILE A 63 7.90 2.72 -2.82
CA ILE A 63 7.64 1.97 -4.06
C ILE A 63 8.56 0.75 -4.14
N SER A 64 9.88 0.91 -3.93
CA SER A 64 10.81 -0.22 -3.94
C SER A 64 10.42 -1.29 -2.93
N SER A 65 10.13 -0.91 -1.69
CA SER A 65 9.72 -1.86 -0.65
C SER A 65 8.41 -2.59 -0.98
N LEU A 66 7.43 -1.89 -1.56
CA LEU A 66 6.16 -2.53 -1.98
C LEU A 66 6.35 -3.54 -3.11
N LEU A 67 7.28 -3.27 -4.04
CA LEU A 67 7.63 -4.21 -5.10
C LEU A 67 8.33 -5.45 -4.54
N GLU A 68 9.24 -5.28 -3.58
CA GLU A 68 9.91 -6.39 -2.88
C GLU A 68 8.90 -7.25 -2.11
N VAL A 69 7.99 -6.62 -1.36
CA VAL A 69 6.90 -7.31 -0.66
C VAL A 69 6.05 -8.13 -1.63
N SER A 70 5.71 -7.58 -2.80
CA SER A 70 4.94 -8.31 -3.80
C SER A 70 5.72 -9.42 -4.51
N ALA A 71 7.04 -9.28 -4.65
CA ALA A 71 7.88 -10.25 -5.35
C ALA A 71 8.21 -11.48 -4.49
N ASN A 72 8.33 -11.30 -3.17
CA ASN A 72 8.66 -12.36 -2.23
C ASN A 72 7.47 -13.25 -1.84
N ALA A 73 6.29 -12.94 -2.35
CA ALA A 73 5.08 -13.71 -2.08
C ALA A 73 5.03 -14.99 -2.89
N ASP A 74 4.63 -16.07 -2.23
CA ASP A 74 4.46 -17.39 -2.85
C ASP A 74 3.16 -17.44 -3.67
N ARG A 75 3.16 -16.67 -4.79
CA ARG A 75 2.06 -16.60 -5.75
C ARG A 75 2.51 -17.11 -7.11
N PRO A 76 1.75 -18.06 -7.71
CA PRO A 76 2.15 -18.73 -8.96
C PRO A 76 1.98 -17.87 -10.22
N ASP A 77 1.20 -16.78 -10.19
CA ASP A 77 0.97 -15.91 -11.36
C ASP A 77 1.61 -14.53 -11.17
N GLU A 78 2.40 -14.10 -12.16
CA GLU A 78 3.01 -12.77 -12.21
C GLU A 78 1.99 -11.66 -12.46
N LYS A 79 0.84 -11.95 -13.07
CA LYS A 79 -0.18 -10.95 -13.44
C LYS A 79 -0.83 -10.26 -12.25
N ASP A 80 -0.82 -10.92 -11.09
CA ASP A 80 -1.44 -10.41 -9.87
C ASP A 80 -0.46 -9.63 -8.97
N ARG A 81 0.80 -9.50 -9.38
CA ARG A 81 1.83 -8.80 -8.61
C ARG A 81 1.79 -7.28 -8.84
N LEU A 82 2.25 -6.54 -7.84
CA LEU A 82 2.53 -5.12 -8.00
C LEU A 82 3.67 -4.92 -8.99
N THR A 83 3.46 -4.02 -9.94
CA THR A 83 4.47 -3.58 -10.89
C THR A 83 4.80 -2.10 -10.66
N LYS A 84 5.94 -1.66 -11.18
CA LYS A 84 6.30 -0.22 -11.16
C LYS A 84 5.21 0.63 -11.81
N THR A 85 4.64 0.18 -12.91
CA THR A 85 3.58 0.88 -13.65
C THR A 85 2.35 1.12 -12.79
N ASP A 86 1.99 0.17 -11.92
CA ASP A 86 0.88 0.33 -10.98
C ASP A 86 1.15 1.44 -9.95
N LEU A 87 2.41 1.64 -9.57
CA LEU A 87 2.81 2.53 -8.47
C LEU A 87 3.26 3.94 -8.92
N ILE A 88 3.64 4.12 -10.19
CA ILE A 88 4.05 5.40 -10.78
C ILE A 88 3.01 6.52 -10.54
N PRO A 89 1.69 6.30 -10.68
CA PRO A 89 0.70 7.36 -10.45
C PRO A 89 0.71 7.95 -9.03
N PHE A 90 1.31 7.26 -8.06
CA PHE A 90 1.40 7.72 -6.67
C PHE A 90 2.74 8.37 -6.32
N LEU A 91 3.66 8.53 -7.28
CA LEU A 91 4.86 9.32 -7.05
C LEU A 91 4.48 10.79 -6.80
N PRO A 92 5.14 11.47 -5.85
CA PRO A 92 5.00 12.92 -5.74
C PRO A 92 5.47 13.54 -7.06
N ILE A 93 4.55 14.23 -7.75
CA ILE A 93 4.91 15.07 -8.89
C ILE A 93 5.82 16.20 -8.34
N PRO A 94 6.98 16.46 -8.97
CA PRO A 94 7.88 17.53 -8.56
C PRO A 94 7.23 18.92 -8.64
#